data_AF-A0A5K0WB50-F1
#
_entry.id   AF-A0A5K0WB50-F1
#
_cell.length_a   1.000
_cell.length_b   1.000
_cell.length_c   1.000
_cell.angle_alpha   90.00
_cell.angle_beta   90.00
_cell.angle_gamma   90.00
#
_symmetry.space_group_name_H-M   'P 1'
#
loop_
_entity.id
_entity.type
_entity.pdbx_description
1 polymer ?
#
loop_
_entity_poly.entity_id
_entity_poly.type
_entity_poly.pdbx_seq_one_letter_code
_entity_poly.pdbx_strand_id
1 'polypeptide(L)' 'GSELAEFLTDGDPFGPLKKSAKELERHKPEGVEYCRELAMRYSKQLFEIYQKREDPLFCPSS' A
#
# COMPACT_ATOMS: atom_id res chain seq x y z
N GLY A 1 -6.19 -13.77 -1.25
CA GLY A 1 -5.90 -12.33 -1.33
C GLY A 1 -6.88 -11.69 -2.30
N SER A 2 -6.93 -10.36 -2.38
CA SER A 2 -7.55 -9.69 -3.52
C SER A 2 -6.59 -9.73 -4.71
N GLU A 3 -7.11 -9.65 -5.94
CA GLU A 3 -6.30 -9.50 -7.17
C GLU A 3 -5.29 -8.36 -7.05
N LEU A 4 -5.70 -7.23 -6.44
CA LEU A 4 -4.83 -6.10 -6.18
C LEU A 4 -3.67 -6.46 -5.24
N ALA A 5 -3.94 -7.17 -4.15
CA ALA A 5 -2.91 -7.58 -3.20
C ALA A 5 -1.92 -8.56 -3.85
N GLU A 6 -2.44 -9.53 -4.61
CA GLU A 6 -1.62 -10.51 -5.32
C GLU A 6 -0.70 -9.85 -6.37
N PHE A 7 -1.22 -8.89 -7.13
CA PHE A 7 -0.41 -8.10 -8.06
C PHE A 7 0.68 -7.31 -7.34
N LEU A 8 0.31 -6.57 -6.30
CA LEU A 8 1.23 -5.69 -5.58
C LEU A 8 2.35 -6.44 -4.87
N THR A 9 2.10 -7.67 -4.40
CA THR A 9 3.09 -8.48 -3.70
C THR A 9 3.76 -9.56 -4.55
N ASP A 10 3.43 -9.62 -5.85
CA ASP A 10 3.93 -10.65 -6.78
C ASP A 10 3.61 -12.07 -6.27
N GLY A 11 2.45 -12.24 -5.65
CA GLY A 11 1.96 -13.51 -5.10
C GLY A 11 2.45 -13.86 -3.69
N ASP A 12 3.30 -13.06 -3.05
CA ASP A 12 3.77 -13.30 -1.67
C ASP A 12 2.97 -12.48 -0.65
N PRO A 13 1.98 -13.06 0.07
CA PRO A 13 1.12 -12.29 0.97
C PRO A 13 1.81 -11.84 2.27
N PHE A 14 3.00 -12.36 2.58
CA PHE A 14 3.76 -11.99 3.78
C PHE A 14 4.99 -11.12 3.46
N GLY A 15 5.28 -10.92 2.17
CA GLY A 15 6.38 -10.11 1.68
C GLY A 15 6.03 -8.61 1.54
N PRO A 16 7.04 -7.76 1.28
CA PRO A 16 6.82 -6.35 1.00
C PRO A 16 6.13 -6.13 -0.35
N LEU A 17 5.62 -4.92 -0.57
CA LEU A 17 5.16 -4.50 -1.91
C LEU A 17 6.31 -4.57 -2.91
N LYS A 18 6.10 -5.25 -4.04
CA LYS A 18 7.09 -5.43 -5.11
C LYS A 18 6.78 -4.63 -6.37
N LYS A 19 5.55 -4.14 -6.53
CA LYS A 19 5.15 -3.28 -7.64
C LYS A 19 4.92 -1.85 -7.17
N SER A 20 5.29 -0.90 -8.02
CA SER A 20 5.08 0.53 -7.80
C SER A 20 3.66 0.98 -8.16
N ALA A 21 3.26 2.16 -7.67
CA ALA A 21 1.98 2.78 -8.06
C ALA A 21 1.89 3.01 -9.59
N LYS A 22 3.01 3.28 -10.27
CA LYS A 22 3.05 3.46 -11.73
C LYS A 22 2.81 2.15 -12.49
N GLU A 23 3.34 1.03 -11.98
CA GLU A 23 3.06 -0.29 -12.54
C GLU A 23 1.60 -0.68 -12.30
N LEU A 24 1.06 -0.35 -11.13
CA LEU A 24 -0.36 -0.53 -10.83
C LEU A 24 -1.25 0.27 -11.78
N GLU A 25 -0.98 1.56 -11.98
CA GLU A 25 -1.76 2.42 -12.88
C GLU A 25 -1.76 1.89 -14.33
N ARG A 26 -0.63 1.34 -14.79
CA ARG A 26 -0.52 0.70 -16.11
C ARG A 26 -1.31 -0.60 -16.22
N HIS A 27 -1.36 -1.38 -15.14
CA HIS A 27 -2.05 -2.66 -15.10
C HIS A 27 -3.57 -2.49 -14.88
N LYS A 28 -3.95 -1.58 -13.99
CA LYS A 28 -5.30 -1.28 -13.55
C LYS A 28 -5.40 0.23 -13.27
N PRO A 29 -5.88 1.04 -14.24
CA PRO A 29 -5.93 2.49 -14.12
C PRO A 29 -6.63 2.98 -12.86
N GLU A 30 -7.69 2.31 -12.42
CA GLU A 30 -8.45 2.64 -11.21
C GLU A 30 -7.80 2.13 -9.92
N GLY A 31 -6.74 1.32 -10.03
CA GLY A 31 -6.07 0.70 -8.89
C GLY A 31 -5.47 1.73 -7.93
N VAL A 32 -4.92 2.83 -8.47
CA VAL A 32 -4.36 3.92 -7.65
C VAL A 32 -5.47 4.67 -6.90
N GLU A 33 -6.62 4.92 -7.54
CA GLU A 33 -7.76 5.55 -6.88
C GLU A 33 -8.29 4.66 -5.76
N TYR A 34 -8.41 3.35 -6.02
CA TYR A 34 -8.84 2.40 -5.00
C TYR A 34 -7.87 2.32 -3.82
N CYS A 35 -6.54 2.36 -4.05
CA CYS A 35 -5.56 2.49 -2.98
C CYS A 35 -5.76 3.79 -2.17
N ARG A 36 -6.09 4.91 -2.83
CA ARG A 36 -6.40 6.18 -2.15
C ARG A 36 -7.66 6.07 -1.29
N GLU A 37 -8.73 5.45 -1.80
CA GLU A 37 -9.95 5.22 -1.02
C GLU A 37 -9.70 4.35 0.22
N LEU A 38 -8.88 3.30 0.08
CA LEU A 38 -8.46 2.47 1.21
C LEU A 38 -7.64 3.27 2.22
N ALA A 39 -6.66 4.07 1.75
CA ALA A 39 -5.86 4.91 2.62
C ALA A 39 -6.71 5.95 3.38
N MET A 40 -7.71 6.54 2.72
CA MET A 40 -8.66 7.45 3.36
C MET A 40 -9.51 6.73 4.41
N ARG A 41 -10.06 5.55 4.06
CA ARG A 41 -10.88 4.72 4.95
C ARG A 41 -10.14 4.30 6.21
N TYR A 42 -8.86 3.98 6.07
CA TYR A 42 -8.00 3.50 7.16
C TYR A 42 -7.02 4.56 7.68
N SER A 43 -7.24 5.83 7.35
CA SER A 43 -6.35 6.95 7.68
C SER A 43 -6.02 7.05 9.17
N LYS A 44 -6.99 6.79 10.06
CA LYS A 44 -6.76 6.76 11.50
C LYS A 44 -5.75 5.68 11.92
N GLN A 45 -5.86 4.47 11.36
CA GLN A 45 -4.96 3.37 11.69
C GLN A 45 -3.57 3.61 11.09
N LEU A 46 -3.50 4.13 9.86
CA LEU A 46 -2.24 4.53 9.24
C LEU A 46 -1.54 5.61 10.07
N PHE A 47 -2.29 6.56 10.63
CA PHE A 47 -1.74 7.58 11.51
C PHE A 47 -1.25 7.00 12.85
N GLU A 48 -1.97 6.04 13.44
CA GLU A 48 -1.53 5.33 14.64
C GLU A 48 -0.21 4.55 14.40
N ILE A 49 -0.10 3.85 13.26
CA ILE A 49 1.13 3.16 12.83
C ILE A 49 2.30 4.15 12.72
N TYR A 50 2.05 5.30 12.08
CA TYR A 50 3.03 6.39 11.97
C TYR A 50 3.46 6.92 13.34
N GLN A 51 2.52 7.23 14.23
CA GLN A 51 2.80 7.76 15.57
C GLN A 51 3.64 6.79 16.41
N LYS A 52 3.36 5.49 16.30
CA LYS A 52 4.07 4.44 17.04
C LYS A 52 5.37 4.00 16.36
N ARG A 53 5.64 4.47 15.14
CA ARG A 53 6.79 4.07 14.31
C ARG A 53 6.86 2.55 14.09
N GLU A 54 5.70 1.92 13.93
CA GLU A 54 5.61 0.46 13.75
C GLU A 54 6.15 0.02 12.37
N ASP A 55 5.99 0.86 11.34
CA ASP A 55 6.54 0.64 10.01
C ASP A 55 7.69 1.63 9.72
N PRO A 56 8.94 1.15 9.55
CA PRO A 56 10.08 1.98 9.19
C PRO A 56 9.89 2.74 7.86
N LEU A 57 9.09 2.22 6.94
CA LEU A 57 8.82 2.84 5.63
C LEU A 57 7.88 4.03 5.70
N PHE A 58 7.13 4.18 6.79
CA PHE A 58 6.22 5.31 7.02
C PHE A 58 6.90 6.53 7.62
N CYS A 59 8.08 6.38 8.19
CA CYS A 59 8.84 7.47 8.78
C CYS A 59 9.78 8.07 7.72
N PRO A 60 9.87 9.41 7.59
CA PRO A 60 10.85 10.03 6.71
C PRO A 60 12.25 9.63 7.17
N SER A 61 13.08 9.13 6.24
CA SER A 61 14.51 8.95 6.45
C SER A 61 15.10 10.30 6.85
N SER A 62 15.64 10.38 8.06
CA SER A 62 16.34 11.58 8.56
C SER A 62 17.61 11.85 7.77
#